data_AF-A0A3N5V7T3-F1
#
_entry.id   AF-A0A3N5V7T3-F1
#
_cell.length_a   1.000
_cell.length_b   1.000
_cell.length_c   1.000
_cell.angle_alpha   90.00
_cell.angle_beta   90.00
_cell.angle_gamma   90.00
#
_symmetry.space_group_name_H-M   'P 1'
#
loop_
_entity.id
_entity.type
_entity.pdbx_description
1 polymer ?
#
loop_
_entity_poly.entity_id
_entity_poly.type
_entity_poly.pdbx_seq_one_letter_code
_entity_poly.pdbx_strand_id
1 'polypeptide(L)'
;MHRTCRTLLGAGVCIQAFVALLAPPAGGGTASRLYHDPPEVSSGGMANLLSRFHPLRGIPGPQEPPSLYGPESFAIGSTLEAYSFTDNATLNSGSYFIPPDAIGAAGEERLIAIVNAGIECRNKSGTLQWRSSLRNFFSSTSGNLGTTCFDPKIVYDHYEGRFVVVALEQTSAASGGADESRILVAVSQHPFPNGPGTGNWYLHAIDSKIQIGGGQ
;
A
#
# COMPACT_ATOMS: atom_id res chain seq x y z
N MET A 1 -43.61 -18.12 -60.98
CA MET A 1 -42.20 -18.56 -60.94
C MET A 1 -41.75 -18.50 -59.48
N HIS A 2 -42.18 -19.39 -58.60
CA HIS A 2 -41.73 -20.77 -58.34
C HIS A 2 -40.33 -20.90 -57.69
N ARG A 3 -40.37 -21.19 -56.36
CA ARG A 3 -39.44 -21.95 -55.48
C ARG A 3 -38.11 -21.24 -55.12
N THR A 4 -37.52 -21.37 -53.93
CA THR A 4 -37.60 -22.38 -52.84
C THR A 4 -36.95 -21.74 -51.58
N CYS A 5 -37.59 -21.62 -50.43
CA CYS A 5 -37.54 -22.55 -49.27
C CYS A 5 -36.20 -23.29 -49.06
N ARG A 6 -35.50 -23.00 -47.95
CA ARG A 6 -34.68 -23.98 -47.23
C ARG A 6 -34.65 -23.69 -45.73
N THR A 7 -35.33 -24.57 -44.99
CA THR A 7 -35.31 -24.75 -43.54
C THR A 7 -34.08 -25.55 -43.12
N LEU A 8 -33.50 -25.25 -41.95
CA LEU A 8 -32.77 -26.16 -41.04
C LEU A 8 -32.63 -25.42 -39.69
N LEU A 9 -33.56 -25.57 -38.74
CA LEU A 9 -33.55 -26.56 -37.64
C LEU A 9 -32.20 -26.66 -36.92
N GLY A 10 -32.15 -26.12 -35.70
CA GLY A 10 -31.03 -26.26 -34.77
C GLY A 10 -31.42 -25.92 -33.34
N ALA A 11 -31.96 -26.93 -32.65
CA ALA A 11 -31.97 -27.18 -31.20
C ALA A 11 -32.08 -25.99 -30.22
N GLY A 12 -33.20 -25.99 -29.49
CA GLY A 12 -33.36 -25.17 -28.30
C GLY A 12 -32.43 -25.61 -27.17
N VAL A 13 -31.93 -24.62 -26.45
CA VAL A 13 -31.47 -24.77 -25.07
C VAL A 13 -32.31 -23.81 -24.24
N CYS A 14 -33.14 -24.39 -23.37
CA CYS A 14 -33.97 -23.70 -22.40
C CYS A 14 -33.08 -22.97 -21.39
N ILE A 15 -33.06 -21.63 -21.44
CA ILE A 15 -32.57 -20.82 -20.32
C ILE A 15 -33.73 -20.73 -19.33
N GLN A 16 -33.79 -21.68 -18.40
CA GLN A 16 -34.65 -21.61 -17.23
C GLN A 16 -34.00 -20.64 -16.24
N ALA A 17 -34.62 -19.47 -16.06
CA ALA A 17 -34.26 -18.50 -15.04
C ALA A 17 -34.64 -19.06 -13.66
N PHE A 18 -33.64 -19.42 -12.86
CA PHE A 18 -33.82 -19.75 -11.44
C PHE A 18 -33.62 -18.46 -10.62
N VAL A 19 -34.70 -17.73 -10.37
CA VAL A 19 -34.71 -16.68 -9.33
C VAL A 19 -35.09 -17.37 -8.02
N ALA A 20 -34.08 -17.82 -7.28
CA ALA A 20 -34.26 -18.25 -5.90
C ALA A 20 -34.06 -17.04 -4.97
N LEU A 21 -35.18 -16.55 -4.45
CA LEU A 21 -35.30 -15.57 -3.39
C LEU A 21 -34.67 -16.13 -2.09
N LEU A 22 -33.43 -15.74 -1.78
CA LEU A 22 -32.82 -16.00 -0.47
C LEU A 22 -33.12 -14.82 0.45
N ALA A 23 -34.16 -14.96 1.27
CA ALA A 23 -34.37 -14.12 2.43
C ALA A 23 -33.28 -14.42 3.49
N PRO A 24 -32.67 -13.41 4.13
CA PRO A 24 -31.73 -13.64 5.22
C PRO A 24 -32.49 -14.09 6.48
N PRO A 25 -31.97 -15.06 7.26
CA PRO A 25 -32.56 -15.38 8.56
C PRO A 25 -32.36 -14.21 9.52
N ALA A 26 -33.46 -13.77 10.14
CA ALA A 26 -33.48 -12.82 11.23
C ALA A 26 -32.81 -13.46 12.47
N GLY A 27 -31.49 -13.31 12.57
CA GLY A 27 -30.71 -13.61 13.76
C GLY A 27 -30.58 -12.35 14.60
N GLY A 28 -31.37 -12.24 15.66
CA GLY A 28 -31.21 -11.22 16.68
C GLY A 28 -29.91 -11.44 17.46
N GLY A 29 -28.85 -10.74 17.05
CA GLY A 29 -27.62 -10.57 17.82
C GLY A 29 -27.57 -9.13 18.32
N THR A 30 -27.66 -8.93 19.63
CA THR A 30 -27.38 -7.64 20.26
C THR A 30 -25.94 -7.24 19.95
N ALA A 31 -25.73 -6.05 19.35
CA ALA A 31 -24.41 -5.50 19.12
C ALA A 31 -23.68 -5.34 20.47
N SER A 32 -22.77 -6.25 20.78
CA SER A 32 -21.80 -6.04 21.86
C SER A 32 -20.85 -4.95 21.40
N ARG A 33 -20.96 -3.78 22.05
CA ARG A 33 -20.04 -2.66 21.92
C ARG A 33 -18.60 -3.19 22.08
N LEU A 34 -17.86 -3.31 20.97
CA LEU A 34 -16.43 -3.58 21.02
C LEU A 34 -15.76 -2.36 21.64
N TYR A 35 -15.44 -2.48 22.92
CA TYR A 35 -14.58 -1.54 23.62
C TYR A 35 -13.16 -1.84 23.18
N HIS A 36 -12.58 -0.96 22.36
CA HIS A 36 -11.14 -1.00 22.12
C HIS A 36 -10.48 -0.24 23.25
N ASP A 37 -9.70 -0.92 24.08
CA ASP A 37 -8.83 -0.27 25.06
C ASP A 37 -7.82 0.59 24.29
N PRO A 38 -7.71 1.91 24.54
CA PRO A 38 -6.66 2.70 23.94
C PRO A 38 -5.30 2.13 24.36
N PRO A 39 -4.30 2.05 23.46
CA PRO A 39 -3.00 1.50 23.79
C PRO A 39 -2.37 2.29 24.94
N GLU A 40 -1.91 1.58 25.96
CA GLU A 40 -1.15 2.17 27.04
C GLU A 40 0.16 2.74 26.47
N VAL A 41 0.34 4.05 26.59
CA VAL A 41 1.66 4.67 26.44
C VAL A 41 2.47 4.23 27.65
N SER A 42 3.50 3.42 27.43
CA SER A 42 4.49 3.09 28.46
C SER A 42 5.09 4.38 29.01
N SER A 43 4.68 4.77 30.22
CA SER A 43 5.30 5.86 30.97
C SER A 43 6.61 5.37 31.59
N GLY A 44 7.58 5.09 30.73
CA GLY A 44 8.90 4.63 31.10
C GLY A 44 9.72 5.76 31.71
N GLY A 45 9.66 5.88 33.03
CA GLY A 45 10.65 6.56 33.85
C GLY A 45 10.16 7.86 34.45
N MET A 46 9.77 7.83 35.73
CA MET A 46 10.17 8.76 36.80
C MET A 46 9.52 8.30 38.12
N ALA A 47 10.23 7.48 38.90
CA ALA A 47 9.91 7.26 40.31
C ALA A 47 11.19 6.91 41.07
N ASN A 48 11.91 7.93 41.53
CA ASN A 48 13.04 7.77 42.44
C ASN A 48 12.77 8.67 43.67
N LEU A 49 12.19 8.08 44.72
CA LEU A 49 12.05 8.69 46.03
C LEU A 49 12.73 7.78 47.05
N LEU A 50 13.98 8.11 47.35
CA LEU A 50 14.75 7.52 48.43
C LEU A 50 14.14 7.95 49.78
N SER A 51 13.77 7.01 50.65
CA SER A 51 14.29 6.98 52.03
C SER A 51 13.81 5.74 52.80
N ARG A 52 14.76 4.98 53.34
CA ARG A 52 14.97 4.70 54.79
C ARG A 52 15.71 3.38 54.98
N PHE A 53 16.98 3.48 55.37
CA PHE A 53 17.81 2.36 55.81
C PHE A 53 17.43 1.92 57.23
N HIS A 54 17.22 0.61 57.40
CA HIS A 54 17.38 -0.11 58.66
C HIS A 54 18.24 -1.36 58.36
N PRO A 55 19.44 -1.53 58.93
CA PRO A 55 20.29 -2.67 58.56
C PRO A 55 19.89 -3.91 59.36
N LEU A 56 19.14 -4.82 58.75
CA LEU A 56 19.01 -6.19 59.25
C LEU A 56 20.26 -6.97 58.84
N ARG A 57 21.14 -7.22 59.81
CA ARG A 57 22.36 -8.00 59.64
C ARG A 57 21.99 -9.48 59.46
N GLY A 58 22.21 -10.05 58.27
CA GLY A 58 22.12 -11.49 58.02
C GLY A 58 21.26 -11.98 56.85
N ILE A 59 20.65 -11.10 56.05
CA ILE A 59 20.02 -11.50 54.79
C ILE A 59 21.13 -11.57 53.72
N PRO A 60 21.24 -12.64 52.91
CA PRO A 60 22.05 -12.57 51.69
C PRO A 60 21.67 -11.28 50.98
N GLY A 61 22.67 -10.45 50.63
CA GLY A 61 22.39 -9.19 49.93
C GLY A 61 21.45 -9.47 48.74
N PRO A 62 20.59 -8.52 48.34
CA PRO A 62 19.69 -8.73 47.21
C PRO A 62 20.49 -9.41 46.10
N GLN A 63 20.14 -10.64 45.73
CA GLN A 63 20.66 -11.20 44.50
C GLN A 63 20.26 -10.16 43.46
N GLU A 64 21.25 -9.60 42.74
CA GLU A 64 20.92 -8.78 41.60
C GLU A 64 19.89 -9.60 40.80
N PRO A 65 18.70 -9.03 40.53
CA PRO A 65 17.76 -9.72 39.67
C PRO A 65 18.55 -10.11 38.42
N PRO A 66 18.32 -11.32 37.85
CA PRO A 66 18.93 -11.67 36.57
C PRO A 66 18.81 -10.47 35.67
N SER A 67 19.93 -9.98 35.11
CA SER A 67 19.93 -8.77 34.30
C SER A 67 18.93 -8.97 33.17
N LEU A 68 17.71 -8.46 33.36
CA LEU A 68 16.66 -8.49 32.38
C LEU A 68 17.09 -7.49 31.33
N TYR A 69 17.79 -7.98 30.30
CA TYR A 69 18.17 -7.21 29.13
C TYR A 69 18.94 -5.93 29.46
N GLY A 70 20.27 -5.95 29.28
CA GLY A 70 20.92 -4.70 28.87
C GLY A 70 20.19 -4.15 27.64
N PRO A 71 20.11 -2.83 27.41
CA PRO A 71 19.56 -2.33 26.15
C PRO A 71 20.42 -2.95 25.06
N GLU A 72 19.86 -3.89 24.30
CA GLU A 72 20.39 -4.30 23.01
C GLU A 72 20.67 -2.98 22.30
N SER A 73 21.94 -2.62 22.13
CA SER A 73 22.26 -1.37 21.46
C SER A 73 21.68 -1.54 20.06
N PHE A 74 20.65 -0.76 19.72
CA PHE A 74 20.17 -0.73 18.35
C PHE A 74 21.34 -0.29 17.50
N ALA A 75 22.00 -1.23 16.84
CA ALA A 75 23.00 -0.92 15.85
C ALA A 75 22.26 -0.11 14.79
N ILE A 76 22.68 1.14 14.58
CA ILE A 76 22.21 1.90 13.42
C ILE A 76 22.55 1.04 12.21
N GLY A 77 21.52 0.55 11.52
CA GLY A 77 21.68 -0.37 10.40
C GLY A 77 22.48 0.25 9.26
N SER A 78 22.68 -0.54 8.20
CA SER A 78 23.28 -0.06 6.95
C SER A 78 22.58 1.22 6.46
N THR A 79 23.37 2.19 6.02
CA THR A 79 22.84 3.37 5.33
C THR A 79 22.12 2.94 4.05
N LEU A 80 20.93 3.51 3.84
CA LEU A 80 20.13 3.26 2.66
C LEU A 80 20.24 4.48 1.75
N GLU A 81 20.91 4.32 0.61
CA GLU A 81 20.89 5.36 -0.41
C GLU A 81 19.46 5.54 -0.91
N ALA A 82 18.95 6.76 -0.90
CA ALA A 82 17.62 7.06 -1.42
C ALA A 82 17.69 7.41 -2.92
N TYR A 83 16.56 7.81 -3.46
CA TYR A 83 16.45 8.31 -4.82
C TYR A 83 17.30 9.57 -5.03
N SER A 84 18.23 9.57 -5.98
CA SER A 84 19.14 10.70 -6.22
C SER A 84 18.61 11.70 -7.26
N PHE A 85 19.21 12.88 -7.32
CA PHE A 85 18.89 13.89 -8.35
C PHE A 85 19.10 13.34 -9.78
N THR A 86 20.18 12.57 -10.00
CA THR A 86 20.50 11.99 -11.31
C THR A 86 19.50 10.92 -11.73
N ASP A 87 18.98 10.13 -10.78
CA ASP A 87 17.98 9.09 -11.05
C ASP A 87 16.69 9.65 -11.65
N ASN A 88 16.35 10.90 -11.33
CA ASN A 88 15.15 11.60 -11.82
C ASN A 88 15.13 11.65 -13.36
N ALA A 89 16.19 12.19 -13.96
CA ALA A 89 16.29 12.30 -15.42
C ALA A 89 16.44 10.94 -16.10
N THR A 90 17.22 10.01 -15.52
CA THR A 90 17.42 8.68 -16.08
C THR A 90 16.11 7.91 -16.21
N LEU A 91 15.22 8.03 -15.22
CA LEU A 91 13.97 7.27 -15.19
C LEU A 91 12.82 7.95 -15.95
N ASN A 92 12.96 9.25 -16.24
CA ASN A 92 11.92 10.05 -16.87
C ASN A 92 12.35 10.69 -18.19
N SER A 93 13.23 10.02 -18.93
CA SER A 93 13.64 10.43 -20.29
C SER A 93 14.16 11.88 -20.36
N GLY A 94 14.93 12.30 -19.36
CA GLY A 94 15.50 13.65 -19.25
C GLY A 94 14.61 14.68 -18.54
N SER A 95 13.38 14.31 -18.17
CA SER A 95 12.47 15.19 -17.41
C SER A 95 12.81 15.19 -15.93
N TYR A 96 12.53 16.31 -15.25
CA TYR A 96 12.74 16.46 -13.81
C TYR A 96 11.43 16.78 -13.10
N PHE A 97 11.17 16.05 -12.01
CA PHE A 97 10.08 16.33 -11.07
C PHE A 97 10.67 16.91 -9.78
N ILE A 98 10.49 18.22 -9.58
CA ILE A 98 11.11 19.00 -8.50
C ILE A 98 10.05 19.96 -7.88
N PRO A 99 9.91 20.02 -6.54
CA PRO A 99 10.61 19.17 -5.57
C PRO A 99 10.09 17.72 -5.59
N PRO A 100 10.90 16.74 -5.13
CA PRO A 100 10.44 15.37 -4.95
C PRO A 100 9.60 15.20 -3.67
N ASP A 101 8.44 14.58 -3.80
CA ASP A 101 7.57 14.20 -2.69
C ASP A 101 7.99 12.81 -2.16
N ALA A 102 9.02 12.81 -1.31
CA ALA A 102 9.59 11.58 -0.78
C ALA A 102 8.70 10.94 0.29
N ILE A 103 8.45 9.64 0.14
CA ILE A 103 7.77 8.79 1.13
C ILE A 103 8.30 7.36 1.04
N GLY A 104 8.15 6.57 2.10
CA GLY A 104 8.53 5.17 2.06
C GLY A 104 7.84 4.33 3.14
N ALA A 105 7.87 3.02 2.94
CA ALA A 105 7.39 2.05 3.91
C ALA A 105 8.38 0.89 4.05
N ALA A 106 8.45 0.36 5.27
CA ALA A 106 9.30 -0.76 5.62
C ALA A 106 8.42 -1.98 5.90
N GLY A 107 8.53 -3.02 5.07
CA GLY A 107 7.95 -4.34 5.35
C GLY A 107 8.92 -5.23 6.12
N GLU A 108 8.66 -6.52 6.18
CA GLU A 108 9.52 -7.48 6.87
C GLU A 108 10.93 -7.56 6.25
N GLU A 109 11.00 -7.75 4.92
CA GLU A 109 12.28 -7.90 4.22
C GLU A 109 12.57 -6.81 3.18
N ARG A 110 11.56 -5.99 2.85
CA ARG A 110 11.66 -4.96 1.80
C ARG A 110 11.47 -3.57 2.37
N LEU A 111 12.15 -2.62 1.75
CA LEU A 111 12.07 -1.20 2.00
C LEU A 111 11.70 -0.55 0.67
N ILE A 112 10.53 0.08 0.60
CA ILE A 112 10.07 0.72 -0.62
C ILE A 112 10.06 2.23 -0.40
N ALA A 113 10.75 2.96 -1.27
CA ALA A 113 10.78 4.41 -1.29
C ALA A 113 10.18 4.91 -2.61
N ILE A 114 9.44 6.01 -2.53
CA ILE A 114 8.70 6.60 -3.64
C ILE A 114 8.90 8.12 -3.63
N VAL A 115 9.06 8.67 -4.82
CA VAL A 115 9.02 10.10 -5.16
C VAL A 115 8.18 10.26 -6.43
N ASN A 116 7.79 11.48 -6.81
CA ASN A 116 7.05 11.70 -8.08
C ASN A 116 7.80 11.12 -9.28
N ALA A 117 9.14 11.22 -9.25
CA ALA A 117 10.01 10.72 -10.32
C ALA A 117 10.11 9.19 -10.39
N GLY A 118 9.80 8.45 -9.32
CA GLY A 118 10.07 7.02 -9.28
C GLY A 118 9.77 6.28 -7.99
N ILE A 119 9.86 4.97 -8.10
CA ILE A 119 9.64 4.00 -7.04
C ILE A 119 10.79 3.00 -7.05
N GLU A 120 11.26 2.64 -5.88
CA GLU A 120 12.35 1.67 -5.71
C GLU A 120 12.12 0.76 -4.52
N CYS A 121 12.71 -0.43 -4.60
CA CYS A 121 12.66 -1.43 -3.57
C CYS A 121 14.09 -1.88 -3.23
N ARG A 122 14.41 -1.89 -1.94
CA ARG A 122 15.65 -2.44 -1.37
C ARG A 122 15.33 -3.56 -0.40
N ASN A 123 16.30 -4.44 -0.17
CA ASN A 123 16.26 -5.31 1.00
C ASN A 123 16.68 -4.54 2.27
N LYS A 124 16.56 -5.16 3.45
CA LYS A 124 16.95 -4.56 4.74
C LYS A 124 18.45 -4.25 4.88
N SER A 125 19.28 -4.84 4.03
CA SER A 125 20.73 -4.56 3.94
C SER A 125 21.07 -3.41 2.98
N GLY A 126 20.06 -2.78 2.35
CA GLY A 126 20.24 -1.66 1.42
C GLY A 126 20.57 -2.04 -0.02
N THR A 127 20.54 -3.32 -0.38
CA THR A 127 20.72 -3.75 -1.77
C THR A 127 19.48 -3.44 -2.60
N LEU A 128 19.64 -2.68 -3.68
CA LEU A 128 18.59 -2.40 -4.66
C LEU A 128 18.10 -3.70 -5.31
N GLN A 129 16.80 -3.96 -5.20
CA GLN A 129 16.13 -5.09 -5.83
C GLN A 129 15.61 -4.70 -7.20
N TRP A 130 14.93 -3.56 -7.28
CA TRP A 130 14.43 -2.99 -8.52
C TRP A 130 14.12 -1.50 -8.34
N ARG A 131 14.04 -0.81 -9.48
CA ARG A 131 13.68 0.61 -9.57
C ARG A 131 12.91 0.85 -10.87
N SER A 132 11.94 1.75 -10.83
CA SER A 132 11.14 2.17 -11.98
C SER A 132 10.74 3.64 -11.84
N SER A 133 10.37 4.31 -12.94
CA SER A 133 9.62 5.56 -12.82
C SER A 133 8.23 5.27 -12.27
N LEU A 134 7.64 6.24 -11.57
CA LEU A 134 6.33 6.08 -10.95
C LEU A 134 5.26 5.89 -12.03
N ARG A 135 5.41 6.61 -13.15
CA ARG A 135 4.59 6.43 -14.35
C ARG A 135 4.69 5.01 -14.91
N ASN A 136 5.90 4.47 -15.09
CA ASN A 136 6.05 3.13 -15.66
C ASN A 136 5.52 2.05 -14.70
N PHE A 137 5.64 2.23 -13.39
CA PHE A 137 5.08 1.33 -12.39
C PHE A 137 3.55 1.18 -12.55
N PHE A 138 2.83 2.29 -12.77
CA PHE A 138 1.38 2.28 -12.98
C PHE A 138 0.95 2.07 -14.45
N SER A 139 1.88 1.89 -15.39
CA SER A 139 1.57 1.87 -16.84
C SER A 139 0.62 0.75 -17.28
N SER A 140 0.59 -0.36 -16.54
CA SER A 140 -0.27 -1.52 -16.82
C SER A 140 -1.67 -1.43 -16.19
N THR A 141 -2.01 -0.29 -15.60
CA THR A 141 -3.36 -0.04 -15.10
C THR A 141 -4.35 0.05 -16.26
N SER A 142 -5.58 -0.42 -16.05
CA SER A 142 -6.65 -0.50 -17.07
C SER A 142 -7.01 0.83 -17.76
N GLY A 143 -6.54 1.97 -17.24
CA GLY A 143 -6.84 3.30 -17.75
C GLY A 143 -5.87 3.88 -18.80
N ASN A 144 -4.73 3.21 -19.11
CA ASN A 144 -3.60 3.79 -19.86
C ASN A 144 -3.19 5.18 -19.33
N LEU A 145 -2.04 5.30 -18.67
CA LEU A 145 -1.61 6.59 -18.13
C LEU A 145 -1.43 7.64 -19.23
N GLY A 146 -2.20 8.72 -19.14
CA GLY A 146 -2.15 9.84 -20.09
C GLY A 146 -1.03 10.83 -19.76
N THR A 147 -0.60 10.90 -18.49
CA THR A 147 0.42 11.85 -18.02
C THR A 147 1.30 11.26 -16.91
N THR A 148 2.01 12.11 -16.17
CA THR A 148 2.86 11.72 -15.04
C THR A 148 2.10 11.64 -13.73
N CYS A 149 2.49 10.68 -12.90
CA CYS A 149 1.95 10.51 -11.56
C CYS A 149 2.57 11.51 -10.56
N PHE A 150 1.82 11.88 -9.54
CA PHE A 150 2.27 12.79 -8.47
C PHE A 150 1.69 12.42 -7.10
N ASP A 151 2.15 13.09 -6.05
CA ASP A 151 1.71 12.94 -4.65
C ASP A 151 1.67 11.48 -4.13
N PRO A 152 2.74 10.69 -4.31
CA PRO A 152 2.75 9.31 -3.87
C PRO A 152 2.48 9.17 -2.36
N LYS A 153 1.83 8.07 -2.00
CA LYS A 153 1.65 7.58 -0.64
C LYS A 153 1.94 6.09 -0.60
N ILE A 154 2.53 5.61 0.48
CA ILE A 154 2.73 4.19 0.70
C ILE A 154 2.57 3.84 2.17
N VAL A 155 1.96 2.69 2.42
CA VAL A 155 1.89 2.05 3.73
C VAL A 155 2.22 0.57 3.60
N TYR A 156 2.70 -0.03 4.69
CA TYR A 156 2.81 -1.49 4.81
C TYR A 156 1.75 -1.97 5.80
N ASP A 157 0.88 -2.86 5.36
CA ASP A 157 -0.05 -3.58 6.21
C ASP A 157 0.64 -4.85 6.71
N HIS A 158 0.96 -4.88 8.01
CA HIS A 158 1.65 -6.00 8.64
C HIS A 158 0.73 -7.19 8.94
N TYR A 159 -0.60 -7.02 8.90
CA TYR A 159 -1.51 -8.14 9.10
C TYR A 159 -1.60 -9.02 7.85
N GLU A 160 -1.63 -8.40 6.67
CA GLU A 160 -1.73 -9.10 5.39
C GLU A 160 -0.36 -9.30 4.72
N GLY A 161 0.70 -8.64 5.21
CA GLY A 161 2.02 -8.65 4.60
C GLY A 161 1.99 -8.02 3.21
N ARG A 162 1.44 -6.80 3.11
CA ARG A 162 1.15 -6.13 1.83
C ARG A 162 1.63 -4.69 1.86
N PHE A 163 2.25 -4.25 0.76
CA PHE A 163 2.45 -2.83 0.51
C PHE A 163 1.25 -2.28 -0.25
N VAL A 164 0.74 -1.13 0.20
CA VAL A 164 -0.30 -0.38 -0.49
C VAL A 164 0.29 0.94 -0.93
N VAL A 165 0.28 1.20 -2.22
CA VAL A 165 0.77 2.44 -2.85
C VAL A 165 -0.41 3.17 -3.45
N VAL A 166 -0.45 4.48 -3.25
CA VAL A 166 -1.38 5.39 -3.90
C VAL A 166 -0.59 6.48 -4.62
N ALA A 167 -1.04 6.87 -5.80
CA ALA A 167 -0.56 8.06 -6.49
C ALA A 167 -1.72 8.73 -7.22
N LEU A 168 -1.55 10.00 -7.57
CA LEU A 168 -2.53 10.75 -8.34
C LEU A 168 -2.04 10.94 -9.77
N GLU A 169 -2.98 11.07 -10.68
CA GLU A 169 -2.74 11.44 -12.06
C GLU A 169 -3.80 12.44 -12.50
N GLN A 170 -3.38 13.41 -13.31
CA GLN A 170 -4.28 14.35 -13.97
C GLN A 170 -3.97 14.35 -15.46
N THR A 171 -4.97 14.16 -16.30
CA THR A 171 -4.81 14.30 -17.75
C THR A 171 -5.56 15.55 -18.17
N SER A 172 -4.89 16.43 -18.91
CA SER A 172 -5.55 17.56 -19.58
C SER A 172 -5.73 17.19 -21.04
N ALA A 173 -6.95 17.22 -21.55
CA ALA A 173 -7.16 16.86 -22.94
C ALA A 173 -6.63 17.97 -23.85
N ALA A 174 -5.49 17.74 -24.51
CA ALA A 174 -4.87 18.72 -25.39
C ALA A 174 -5.70 19.05 -26.66
N SER A 175 -6.81 18.34 -26.91
CA SER A 175 -7.63 18.47 -28.12
C SER A 175 -9.11 18.13 -27.88
N GLY A 176 -9.80 18.82 -26.97
CA GLY A 176 -11.27 18.75 -26.85
C GLY A 176 -11.85 17.46 -26.24
N GLY A 177 -11.02 16.67 -25.56
CA GLY A 177 -11.50 15.63 -24.64
C GLY A 177 -11.87 16.20 -23.26
N ALA A 178 -12.34 15.37 -22.35
CA ALA A 178 -12.51 15.76 -20.96
C ALA A 178 -11.16 15.64 -20.23
N ASP A 179 -10.84 16.61 -19.37
CA ASP A 179 -9.77 16.39 -18.38
C ASP A 179 -10.15 15.21 -17.49
N GLU A 180 -9.19 14.39 -17.10
CA GLU A 180 -9.41 13.29 -16.14
C GLU A 180 -8.57 13.52 -14.89
N SER A 181 -9.07 13.03 -13.76
CA SER A 181 -8.29 12.91 -12.54
C SER A 181 -8.44 11.49 -12.04
N ARG A 182 -7.34 10.84 -11.69
CA ARG A 182 -7.34 9.42 -11.32
C ARG A 182 -6.59 9.21 -10.03
N ILE A 183 -7.18 8.41 -9.15
CA ILE A 183 -6.51 7.84 -7.98
C ILE A 183 -5.99 6.47 -8.42
N LEU A 184 -4.68 6.32 -8.45
CA LEU A 184 -3.99 5.09 -8.78
C LEU A 184 -3.70 4.33 -7.50
N VAL A 185 -4.02 3.04 -7.47
CA VAL A 185 -3.82 2.17 -6.30
C VAL A 185 -3.04 0.94 -6.74
N ALA A 186 -1.98 0.62 -6.00
CA ALA A 186 -1.25 -0.63 -6.14
C ALA A 186 -1.23 -1.39 -4.81
N VAL A 187 -1.47 -2.69 -4.86
CA VAL A 187 -1.30 -3.58 -3.70
C VAL A 187 -0.32 -4.68 -4.08
N SER A 188 0.74 -4.89 -3.29
CA SER A 188 1.70 -5.95 -3.58
C SER A 188 1.03 -7.32 -3.46
N GLN A 189 1.41 -8.29 -4.29
CA GLN A 189 0.87 -9.66 -4.22
C GLN A 189 1.54 -10.51 -3.14
N HIS A 190 2.73 -10.08 -2.70
CA HIS A 190 3.56 -10.75 -1.70
C HIS A 190 4.20 -9.71 -0.77
N PRO A 191 4.64 -10.10 0.44
CA PRO A 191 5.40 -9.20 1.33
C PRO A 191 6.80 -8.86 0.78
N PHE A 192 7.26 -9.57 -0.24
CA PHE A 192 8.55 -9.38 -0.91
C PHE A 192 8.40 -9.17 -2.43
N PRO A 193 7.82 -8.05 -2.90
CA PRO A 193 7.69 -7.79 -4.33
C PRO A 193 9.08 -7.69 -4.98
N ASN A 194 9.38 -8.61 -5.90
CA ASN A 194 10.68 -8.72 -6.58
C ASN A 194 10.71 -7.98 -7.93
N GLY A 195 9.63 -7.30 -8.30
CA GLY A 195 9.58 -6.44 -9.47
C GLY A 195 8.45 -5.40 -9.40
N PRO A 196 8.46 -4.42 -10.31
CA PRO A 196 7.48 -3.33 -10.33
C PRO A 196 6.18 -3.67 -11.11
N GLY A 197 6.13 -4.79 -11.82
CA GLY A 197 5.02 -5.11 -12.74
C GLY A 197 3.88 -5.93 -12.12
N THR A 198 2.89 -6.24 -12.95
CA THR A 198 1.67 -7.00 -12.58
C THR A 198 1.90 -8.41 -12.04
N GLY A 199 3.09 -8.99 -12.25
CA GLY A 199 3.49 -10.24 -11.59
C GLY A 199 3.78 -10.10 -10.09
N ASN A 200 3.84 -8.86 -9.57
CA ASN A 200 4.11 -8.57 -8.15
C ASN A 200 3.09 -7.61 -7.53
N TRP A 201 2.22 -7.00 -8.34
CA TRP A 201 1.29 -5.96 -7.92
C TRP A 201 -0.08 -6.14 -8.57
N TYR A 202 -1.13 -5.93 -7.79
CA TYR A 202 -2.45 -5.62 -8.30
C TYR A 202 -2.53 -4.11 -8.50
N LEU A 203 -2.87 -3.67 -9.71
CA LEU A 203 -2.89 -2.25 -10.10
C LEU A 203 -4.31 -1.85 -10.51
N HIS A 204 -4.77 -0.71 -10.02
CA HIS A 204 -6.10 -0.19 -10.33
C HIS A 204 -6.10 1.34 -10.45
N ALA A 205 -6.97 1.86 -11.30
CA ALA A 205 -7.21 3.30 -11.45
C ALA A 205 -8.68 3.58 -11.17
N ILE A 206 -8.92 4.56 -10.32
CA ILE A 206 -10.25 5.05 -9.97
C ILE A 206 -10.37 6.45 -10.56
N ASP A 207 -11.38 6.67 -11.41
CA ASP A 207 -11.73 8.01 -11.86
C ASP A 207 -12.26 8.83 -10.69
N SER A 208 -11.56 9.91 -10.34
CA SER A 208 -11.96 10.85 -9.29
C SER A 208 -12.72 12.05 -9.85
N LYS A 209 -12.76 12.22 -11.18
CA LYS A 209 -13.59 13.22 -11.84
C LYS A 209 -14.93 12.60 -12.24
N ILE A 210 -15.74 12.24 -11.24
CA ILE A 210 -17.10 11.76 -11.49
C ILE A 210 -18.02 12.98 -11.64
N GLN A 211 -18.57 13.17 -12.84
CA GLN A 211 -19.64 14.13 -13.05
C GLN A 211 -20.99 13.54 -12.62
N ILE A 212 -21.42 13.80 -11.37
CA ILE A 212 -22.77 13.45 -10.93
C ILE A 212 -23.72 14.61 -11.26
N GLY A 213 -24.30 14.58 -12.45
CA GLY A 213 -25.50 15.35 -12.79
C GLY A 213 -25.39 16.88 -12.91
N GLY A 214 -24.19 17.47 -12.88
CA GLY A 214 -23.99 18.91 -13.10
C GLY A 214 -22.95 19.18 -14.18
N GLY A 215 -23.27 20.01 -15.18
CA GLY A 215 -22.33 20.46 -16.22
C GLY A 215 -21.11 21.17 -15.61
N GLN A 216 -19.95 21.04 -16.27
CA GLN A 216 -18.72 21.71 -15.88
C GLN A 216 -18.82 23.23 -16.00
#